data_AF-A0A554N3Z4-F1
#
_entry.id   AF-A0A554N3Z4-F1
#
_cell.length_a   1.000
_cell.length_b   1.000
_cell.length_c   1.000
_cell.angle_alpha   90.00
_cell.angle_beta   90.00
_cell.angle_gamma   90.00
#
_symmetry.space_group_name_H-M   'P 1'
#
loop_
_entity.id
_entity.type
_entity.pdbx_description
1 polymer ?
#
loop_
_entity_poly.entity_id
_entity_poly.type
_entity_poly.pdbx_seq_one_letter_code
_entity_poly.pdbx_strand_id
1 'polypeptide(L)'
;MQIGRRRKRARRATTPVLFHKVCEWQRNDRDPGDVVTERGVWLAFTARRVAVYEFDGRDTHAAVLQLDEVLGSTWQEKIDEAPAAWLLTHLERFASGVDVRRAVLDDYALRHGGGSPPTIEWAIRL
;
A
#
# COMPACT_ATOMS: atom_id res chain seq x y z
N MET A 1 26.94 -46.04 10.63
CA MET A 1 25.78 -45.20 10.98
C MET A 1 26.12 -43.75 10.66
N GLN A 2 25.54 -43.18 9.60
CA GLN A 2 25.81 -41.81 9.16
C GLN A 2 24.54 -40.99 9.42
N ILE A 3 24.58 -40.15 10.46
CA ILE A 3 23.44 -39.31 10.87
C ILE A 3 23.38 -38.12 9.92
N GLY A 4 22.51 -38.21 8.91
CA GLY A 4 22.21 -37.11 8.00
C GLY A 4 21.67 -35.92 8.76
N ARG A 5 22.45 -34.84 8.83
CA ARG A 5 22.01 -33.53 9.34
C ARG A 5 20.84 -33.04 8.49
N ARG A 6 19.62 -33.17 9.00
CA ARG A 6 18.44 -32.43 8.52
C ARG A 6 18.75 -30.94 8.62
N ARG A 7 19.06 -30.30 7.48
CA ARG A 7 19.04 -28.83 7.37
C ARG A 7 17.61 -28.38 7.64
N LYS A 8 17.33 -27.86 8.84
CA LYS A 8 16.12 -27.07 9.10
C LYS A 8 16.20 -25.88 8.14
N ARG A 9 15.34 -25.85 7.11
CA ARG A 9 15.07 -24.60 6.36
C ARG A 9 14.66 -23.56 7.41
N ALA A 10 15.46 -22.51 7.58
CA ALA A 10 15.03 -21.36 8.37
C ALA A 10 13.70 -20.88 7.76
N ARG A 11 12.61 -20.96 8.53
CA ARG A 11 11.37 -20.27 8.17
C ARG A 11 11.76 -18.80 8.04
N ARG A 12 11.67 -18.24 6.82
CA ARG A 12 11.91 -16.81 6.58
C ARG A 12 10.99 -16.03 7.53
N ALA A 13 11.59 -15.36 8.52
CA ALA A 13 10.87 -14.59 9.52
C ALA A 13 10.16 -13.40 8.86
N THR A 14 8.96 -13.10 9.32
CA THR A 14 8.20 -11.90 8.96
C THR A 14 8.37 -10.85 10.06
N THR A 15 8.32 -9.57 9.70
CA THR A 15 8.43 -8.44 10.63
C THR A 15 7.09 -7.71 10.69
N PRO A 16 6.51 -7.49 11.88
CA PRO A 16 5.31 -6.65 12.03
C PRO A 16 5.62 -5.20 11.63
N VAL A 17 4.75 -4.63 10.79
CA VAL A 17 4.89 -3.26 10.28
C VAL A 17 3.52 -2.57 10.36
N LEU A 18 3.52 -1.31 10.81
CA LEU A 18 2.32 -0.47 10.82
C LEU A 18 2.05 0.11 9.43
N PHE A 19 0.84 -0.12 8.93
CA PHE A 19 0.31 0.42 7.69
C PHE A 19 -0.86 1.36 7.98
N HIS A 20 -0.84 2.54 7.36
CA HIS A 20 -1.89 3.56 7.47
C HIS A 20 -2.68 3.63 6.16
N LYS A 21 -4.00 3.51 6.19
CA LYS A 21 -4.86 3.60 4.99
C LYS A 21 -4.99 5.06 4.57
N VAL A 22 -4.12 5.49 3.67
CA VAL A 22 -4.01 6.91 3.28
C VAL A 22 -4.95 7.27 2.14
N CYS A 23 -5.45 6.31 1.37
CA CYS A 23 -6.49 6.57 0.40
C CYS A 23 -7.29 5.31 0.10
N GLU A 24 -8.57 5.51 -0.18
CA GLU A 24 -9.52 4.52 -0.65
C GLU A 24 -10.47 5.24 -1.60
N TRP A 25 -10.84 4.58 -2.70
CA TRP A 25 -11.83 5.12 -3.61
C TRP A 25 -12.64 4.05 -4.31
N GLN A 26 -13.92 4.36 -4.49
CA GLN A 26 -14.86 3.58 -5.26
C GLN A 26 -14.69 3.91 -6.75
N ARG A 27 -14.81 2.88 -7.59
CA ARG A 27 -14.78 2.99 -9.05
C ARG A 27 -16.20 2.89 -9.59
N ASN A 28 -16.94 3.97 -9.38
CA ASN A 28 -18.36 4.07 -9.71
C ASN A 28 -18.62 4.27 -11.21
N ASP A 29 -17.65 4.83 -11.92
CA ASP A 29 -17.64 5.13 -13.36
C ASP A 29 -16.91 4.07 -14.20
N ARG A 30 -16.68 2.88 -13.63
CA ARG A 30 -15.96 1.79 -14.27
C ARG A 30 -16.68 1.25 -15.52
N ASP A 31 -15.89 0.71 -16.46
CA ASP A 31 -16.42 0.03 -17.64
C ASP A 31 -17.29 -1.18 -17.25
N PRO A 32 -18.34 -1.53 -18.02
CA PRO A 32 -19.24 -2.65 -17.72
C PRO A 32 -18.59 -4.04 -17.60
N GLY A 33 -17.31 -4.18 -17.99
CA GLY A 33 -16.53 -5.41 -17.83
C GLY A 33 -15.50 -5.38 -16.70
N ASP A 34 -15.34 -4.24 -16.01
CA ASP A 34 -14.40 -4.10 -14.91
C ASP A 34 -15.03 -4.59 -13.60
N VAL A 35 -14.40 -5.61 -13.03
CA VAL A 35 -14.87 -6.24 -11.80
C VAL A 35 -14.42 -5.48 -10.55
N VAL A 36 -13.37 -4.65 -10.65
CA VAL A 36 -12.83 -3.92 -9.49
C VAL A 36 -13.76 -2.78 -9.14
N THR A 37 -14.35 -2.85 -7.94
CA THR A 37 -15.28 -1.85 -7.41
C THR A 37 -14.59 -0.83 -6.52
N GLU A 38 -13.49 -1.19 -5.87
CA GLU A 38 -12.75 -0.31 -4.96
C GLU A 38 -11.24 -0.53 -5.09
N ARG A 39 -10.48 0.54 -4.87
CA ARG A 39 -9.03 0.51 -4.71
C ARG A 39 -8.62 1.23 -3.44
N GLY A 40 -7.43 0.93 -2.94
CA GLY A 40 -6.84 1.76 -1.91
C GLY A 40 -5.35 1.55 -1.71
N VAL A 41 -4.77 2.50 -0.99
CA VAL A 41 -3.34 2.62 -0.73
C VAL A 41 -3.11 2.75 0.77
N TRP A 42 -2.18 1.93 1.27
CA TRP A 42 -1.67 1.99 2.62
C TRP A 42 -0.17 2.29 2.61
N LEU A 43 0.28 3.13 3.54
CA LEU A 43 1.70 3.45 3.70
C LEU A 43 2.25 2.93 5.02
N ALA A 44 3.39 2.25 4.93
CA ALA A 44 4.23 1.94 6.07
C ALA A 44 5.43 2.89 6.07
N PHE A 45 5.28 4.03 6.76
CA PHE A 45 6.29 5.10 6.75
C PHE A 45 7.67 4.62 7.24
N THR A 46 7.72 3.85 8.34
CA THR A 46 8.99 3.37 8.91
C THR A 46 9.67 2.32 8.04
N ALA A 47 8.89 1.40 7.45
CA ALA A 47 9.44 0.33 6.62
C ALA A 47 9.68 0.74 5.16
N ARG A 48 9.21 1.93 4.75
CA ARG A 48 9.26 2.42 3.36
C ARG A 48 8.66 1.41 2.39
N ARG A 49 7.43 1.00 2.71
CA ARG A 49 6.63 0.08 1.90
C ARG A 49 5.25 0.68 1.65
N VAL A 50 4.67 0.29 0.53
CA VAL A 50 3.30 0.63 0.15
C VAL A 50 2.52 -0.66 0.05
N ALA A 51 1.33 -0.73 0.64
CA ALA A 51 0.39 -1.78 0.30
C ALA A 51 -0.70 -1.19 -0.58
N VAL A 52 -0.97 -1.84 -1.70
CA VAL A 52 -2.04 -1.50 -2.61
C VAL A 52 -3.04 -2.63 -2.62
N TYR A 53 -4.32 -2.32 -2.80
CA TYR A 53 -5.33 -3.35 -2.96
C TYR A 53 -6.39 -2.96 -3.97
N GLU A 54 -7.01 -3.98 -4.53
CA GLU A 54 -8.22 -3.91 -5.34
C GLU A 54 -9.26 -4.84 -4.72
N PHE A 55 -10.52 -4.43 -4.72
CA PHE A 55 -11.65 -5.23 -4.26
C PHE A 55 -12.65 -5.37 -5.39
N ASP A 56 -13.10 -6.60 -5.65
CA ASP A 56 -13.99 -6.93 -6.78
C ASP A 56 -15.47 -7.10 -6.37
N GLY A 57 -15.81 -6.74 -5.13
CA GLY A 57 -17.12 -6.99 -4.54
C GLY A 57 -17.20 -8.31 -3.74
N ARG A 58 -16.22 -9.21 -3.90
CA ARG A 58 -16.17 -10.49 -3.20
C ARG A 58 -14.86 -10.69 -2.43
N ASP A 59 -13.73 -10.47 -3.09
CA ASP A 59 -12.41 -10.76 -2.59
C ASP A 59 -11.52 -9.51 -2.65
N THR A 60 -10.61 -9.40 -1.68
CA THR A 60 -9.59 -8.34 -1.64
C THR A 60 -8.27 -8.89 -2.14
N HIS A 61 -7.74 -8.29 -3.20
CA HIS A 61 -6.44 -8.59 -3.77
C HIS A 61 -5.45 -7.51 -3.34
N ALA A 62 -4.59 -7.83 -2.37
CA ALA A 62 -3.61 -6.89 -1.84
C ALA A 62 -2.17 -7.34 -2.11
N ALA A 63 -1.30 -6.37 -2.36
CA ALA A 63 0.14 -6.58 -2.50
C ALA A 63 0.91 -5.53 -1.71
N VAL A 64 2.02 -5.94 -1.09
CA VAL A 64 2.99 -5.04 -0.45
C VAL A 64 4.16 -4.89 -1.40
N LEU A 65 4.42 -3.66 -1.81
CA LEU A 65 5.34 -3.29 -2.87
C LEU A 65 6.40 -2.30 -2.37
N GLN A 66 7.51 -2.26 -3.08
CA GLN A 66 8.46 -1.15 -3.00
C GLN A 66 7.90 0.09 -3.72
N LEU A 67 8.46 1.26 -3.39
CA LEU A 67 7.97 2.53 -3.92
C LEU A 67 8.18 2.67 -5.43
N ASP A 68 9.29 2.15 -5.97
CA ASP A 68 9.58 2.10 -7.40
C ASP A 68 8.62 1.18 -8.17
N GLU A 69 8.19 0.07 -7.56
CA GLU A 69 7.17 -0.81 -8.14
C GLU A 69 5.80 -0.13 -8.23
N VAL A 70 5.45 0.71 -7.24
CA VAL A 70 4.19 1.49 -7.25
C VAL A 70 4.25 2.61 -8.28
N LEU A 71 5.40 3.27 -8.41
CA LEU A 71 5.67 4.31 -9.40
C LEU A 71 5.99 3.73 -10.79
N GLY A 72 5.83 2.42 -10.99
CA GLY A 72 5.76 1.82 -12.31
C GLY A 72 4.41 2.12 -12.97
N SER A 73 4.33 1.97 -14.30
CA SER A 73 3.17 2.37 -15.11
C SER A 73 1.83 1.88 -14.56
N THR A 74 1.74 0.61 -14.19
CA THR A 74 0.45 -0.01 -13.80
C THR A 74 -0.21 0.63 -12.58
N TRP A 75 0.53 0.89 -11.49
CA TRP A 75 -0.06 1.44 -10.27
C TRP A 75 -0.02 2.97 -10.26
N GLN A 76 0.97 3.58 -10.92
CA GLN A 76 1.01 5.02 -11.09
C GLN A 76 -0.23 5.51 -11.85
N GLU A 77 -0.58 4.89 -12.98
CA GLU A 77 -1.77 5.24 -13.76
C GLU A 77 -3.05 5.12 -12.93
N LYS A 78 -3.18 4.05 -12.14
CA LYS A 78 -4.34 3.85 -11.26
C LYS A 78 -4.43 4.88 -10.14
N ILE A 79 -3.31 5.33 -9.59
CA ILE A 79 -3.27 6.33 -8.50
C ILE A 79 -3.44 7.75 -9.07
N ASP A 80 -3.09 7.99 -10.33
CA ASP A 80 -3.32 9.27 -11.02
C ASP A 80 -4.82 9.56 -11.25
N GLU A 81 -5.68 8.55 -11.10
CA GLU A 81 -7.12 8.72 -11.12
C GLU A 81 -7.62 9.51 -9.88
N ALA A 82 -8.62 10.37 -10.07
CA ALA A 82 -9.33 10.98 -8.95
C ALA A 82 -10.07 9.90 -8.14
N PRO A 83 -10.12 9.99 -6.80
CA PRO A 83 -9.59 11.06 -5.95
C PRO A 83 -8.15 10.82 -5.46
N ALA A 84 -7.44 9.80 -5.95
CA ALA A 84 -6.15 9.37 -5.42
C ALA A 84 -4.93 10.18 -5.90
N ALA A 85 -5.08 10.94 -6.99
CA ALA A 85 -3.98 11.68 -7.67
C ALA A 85 -3.05 12.49 -6.74
N TRP A 86 -3.59 13.04 -5.65
CA TRP A 86 -2.80 13.81 -4.67
C TRP A 86 -1.68 13.01 -4.01
N LEU A 87 -1.79 11.68 -3.95
CA LEU A 87 -0.77 10.82 -3.35
C LEU A 87 0.49 10.76 -4.20
N LEU A 88 0.43 10.93 -5.52
CA LEU A 88 1.57 10.69 -6.41
C LEU A 88 2.79 11.53 -6.01
N THR A 89 2.61 12.83 -5.79
CA THR A 89 3.71 13.71 -5.37
C THR A 89 4.32 13.27 -4.03
N HIS A 90 3.52 12.75 -3.11
CA HIS A 90 4.04 12.21 -1.85
C HIS A 90 4.79 10.90 -2.07
N LEU A 91 4.29 10.01 -2.93
CA LEU A 91 4.95 8.75 -3.26
C LEU A 91 6.28 8.96 -3.97
N GLU A 92 6.38 9.91 -4.89
CA GLU A 92 7.61 10.30 -5.58
C GLU A 92 8.67 10.82 -4.61
N ARG A 93 8.29 11.76 -3.73
CA ARG A 93 9.17 12.27 -2.66
C ARG A 93 9.56 11.15 -1.71
N PHE A 94 8.63 10.26 -1.39
CA PHE A 94 8.91 9.14 -0.51
C PHE A 94 9.94 8.22 -1.16
N ALA A 95 9.79 7.88 -2.44
CA ALA A 95 10.74 7.10 -3.22
C ALA A 95 12.13 7.73 -3.23
N SER A 96 12.22 9.07 -3.34
CA SER A 96 13.49 9.82 -3.31
C SER A 96 14.15 9.92 -1.93
N GLY A 97 13.60 9.29 -0.88
CA GLY A 97 14.19 9.26 0.46
C GLY A 97 13.62 10.27 1.44
N VAL A 98 12.68 11.11 1.04
CA VAL A 98 12.08 12.13 1.92
C VAL A 98 11.14 11.48 2.93
N ASP A 99 11.17 11.92 4.18
CA ASP A 99 10.12 11.57 5.15
C ASP A 99 8.86 12.38 4.85
N VAL A 100 7.85 11.70 4.31
CA VAL A 100 6.58 12.30 3.91
C VAL A 100 5.48 12.12 4.96
N ARG A 101 5.76 11.47 6.09
CA ARG A 101 4.74 11.05 7.07
C ARG A 101 3.82 12.21 7.46
N ARG A 102 4.40 13.32 7.89
CA ARG A 102 3.62 14.47 8.33
C ARG A 102 2.78 15.05 7.19
N ALA A 103 3.39 15.27 6.02
CA ALA A 103 2.71 15.84 4.87
C ALA A 103 1.52 14.98 4.38
N VAL A 104 1.71 13.66 4.32
CA VAL A 104 0.63 12.73 3.94
C VAL A 104 -0.50 12.73 4.97
N LEU A 105 -0.17 12.73 6.28
CA LEU A 105 -1.19 12.72 7.33
C LEU A 105 -1.95 14.06 7.40
N ASP A 106 -1.27 15.19 7.18
CA ASP A 106 -1.90 16.51 7.12
C ASP A 106 -2.87 16.59 5.92
N ASP A 107 -2.43 16.15 4.72
CA ASP A 107 -3.29 16.13 3.52
C ASP A 107 -4.46 15.14 3.65
N TYR A 108 -4.23 13.99 4.28
CA TYR A 108 -5.30 13.06 4.63
C TYR A 108 -6.33 13.74 5.54
N ALA A 109 -5.88 14.37 6.63
CA ALA A 109 -6.76 15.05 7.57
C ALA A 109 -7.58 16.15 6.87
N LEU A 110 -6.97 16.95 5.99
CA LEU A 110 -7.69 17.97 5.21
C LEU A 110 -8.82 17.36 4.36
N ARG A 111 -8.62 16.16 3.80
CA ARG A 111 -9.60 15.45 2.96
C ARG A 111 -10.66 14.70 3.76
N HIS A 112 -10.37 14.37 5.02
CA HIS A 112 -11.21 13.55 5.89
C HIS A 112 -11.68 14.29 7.15
N GLY A 113 -11.79 15.62 7.10
CA GLY A 113 -12.40 16.43 8.17
C GLY A 113 -11.60 16.47 9.48
N GLY A 114 -10.27 16.40 9.40
CA GLY A 114 -9.36 16.39 10.54
C GLY A 114 -9.05 15.01 11.11
N GLY A 115 -9.59 13.93 10.51
CA GLY A 115 -9.38 12.56 10.98
C GLY A 115 -7.97 12.02 10.71
N SER A 116 -7.62 10.96 11.45
CA SER A 116 -6.42 10.16 11.21
C SER A 116 -6.77 8.91 10.40
N PRO A 117 -5.87 8.41 9.54
CA PRO A 117 -6.14 7.21 8.75
C PRO A 117 -6.25 5.97 9.65
N PRO A 118 -7.13 5.02 9.30
CA PRO A 118 -7.13 3.68 9.89
C PRO A 118 -5.72 3.07 9.82
N THR A 119 -5.29 2.42 10.90
CA THR A 119 -3.94 1.86 11.02
C THR A 119 -4.03 0.39 11.43
N ILE A 120 -3.28 -0.47 10.74
CA ILE A 120 -3.19 -1.90 11.04
C ILE A 120 -1.74 -2.31 11.22
N GLU A 121 -1.52 -3.38 11.97
CA GLU A 121 -0.24 -4.09 11.99
C GLU A 121 -0.30 -5.27 11.01
N TRP A 122 0.65 -5.33 10.06
CA TRP A 122 0.76 -6.44 9.11
C TRP A 122 2.19 -6.97 9.11
N ALA A 123 2.34 -8.27 9.41
CA ALA A 123 3.61 -8.98 9.32
C ALA A 123 3.99 -9.26 7.87
N ILE A 124 5.07 -8.61 7.40
CA ILE A 124 5.56 -8.72 6.02
C ILE A 124 6.98 -9.29 5.96
N ARG A 125 7.43 -9.67 4.76
CA ARG A 125 8.85 -9.91 4.49
C ARG A 125 9.45 -8.60 3.99
N LEU A 126 10.55 -8.15 4.60
CA LEU A 126 11.27 -6.93 4.23
C LEU A 126 12.38 -7.20 3.22
#